data_AF-A0AA41L123-F1
#
_entry.id   AF-A0AA41L123-F1
#
_cell.length_a   1.000
_cell.length_b   1.000
_cell.length_c   1.000
_cell.angle_alpha   90.00
_cell.angle_beta   90.00
_cell.angle_gamma   90.00
#
_symmetry.space_group_name_H-M   'P 1'
#
loop_
_entity.id
_entity.type
_entity.pdbx_description
1 polymer ?
#
loop_
_entity_poly.entity_id
_entity_poly.type
_entity_poly.pdbx_seq_one_letter_code
_entity_poly.pdbx_strand_id
1 'polypeptide(L)'
;MNTYKYRIYYEWQGRTKSDPFAIEKSPEEIANALTRAPFEFSVRLSDRDATVRSEPSANLNEIILVVTTIESEDGVDLALVATLKDWRLFGDRL
;
A
#
# COMPACT_ATOMS: atom_id res chain seq x y z
N MET A 1 21.02 -1.35 5.85
CA MET A 1 19.66 -1.55 5.32
C MET A 1 18.70 -1.38 6.47
N ASN A 2 17.72 -0.51 6.29
CA ASN A 2 16.63 -0.25 7.21
C ASN A 2 15.47 -1.18 6.86
N THR A 3 14.70 -1.59 7.87
CA THR A 3 13.48 -2.37 7.66
C THR A 3 12.29 -1.61 8.22
N TYR A 4 11.29 -1.40 7.38
CA TYR A 4 10.05 -0.71 7.72
C TYR A 4 8.87 -1.67 7.54
N LYS A 5 7.88 -1.55 8.41
CA LYS A 5 6.69 -2.40 8.41
C LYS A 5 5.44 -1.53 8.36
N TYR A 6 4.55 -1.88 7.44
CA TYR A 6 3.31 -1.15 7.20
C TYR A 6 2.13 -2.10 7.15
N ARG A 7 0.99 -1.66 7.65
CA ARG A 7 -0.31 -2.27 7.42
C ARG A 7 -0.96 -1.56 6.25
N ILE A 8 -1.23 -2.28 5.17
CA ILE A 8 -1.94 -1.74 4.00
C ILE A 8 -3.34 -2.32 4.00
N TYR A 9 -4.37 -1.48 3.87
CA TYR A 9 -5.75 -1.93 3.95
C TYR A 9 -6.69 -1.12 3.05
N TYR A 10 -7.86 -1.70 2.78
CA TYR A 10 -8.97 -1.02 2.12
C TYR A 10 -10.05 -0.65 3.13
N GLU A 11 -10.54 0.58 3.05
CA GLU A 11 -11.68 1.07 3.81
C GLU A 11 -12.59 1.91 2.90
N TRP A 12 -13.89 1.61 2.90
CA TRP A 12 -14.84 2.38 2.12
C TRP A 12 -15.25 3.66 2.86
N GLN A 13 -14.74 4.80 2.40
CA GLN A 13 -15.05 6.11 2.99
C GLN A 13 -16.29 6.79 2.37
N GLY A 14 -17.01 6.10 1.49
CA GLY A 14 -18.15 6.69 0.80
C GLY A 14 -17.76 7.68 -0.31
N ARG A 15 -18.77 8.37 -0.82
CA ARG A 15 -18.58 9.47 -1.78
C ARG A 15 -18.13 10.72 -1.05
N THR A 16 -17.11 11.37 -1.58
CA THR A 16 -16.58 12.62 -1.01
C THR A 16 -16.90 13.80 -1.92
N LYS A 17 -16.73 15.04 -1.44
CA LYS A 17 -16.88 16.23 -2.30
C LYS A 17 -15.89 16.22 -3.47
N SER A 18 -14.70 15.66 -3.25
CA SER A 18 -13.64 15.50 -4.25
C SER A 18 -13.85 14.32 -5.20
N ASP A 19 -14.66 13.33 -4.80
CA ASP A 19 -15.02 12.18 -5.64
C ASP A 19 -16.50 11.80 -5.43
N PRO A 20 -17.42 12.56 -6.04
CA PRO A 20 -18.86 12.38 -5.86
C PRO A 20 -19.40 11.12 -6.56
N PHE A 21 -18.63 10.54 -7.48
CA PHE A 21 -19.01 9.35 -8.24
C PHE A 21 -18.27 8.09 -7.79
N ALA A 22 -17.57 8.15 -6.65
CA ALA A 22 -16.92 7.01 -6.05
C ALA A 22 -17.90 5.83 -5.91
N ILE A 23 -17.43 4.64 -6.30
CA ILE A 23 -18.11 3.37 -6.12
C ILE A 23 -17.23 2.52 -5.21
N GLU A 24 -17.86 1.82 -4.27
CA GLU A 24 -17.19 0.87 -3.41
C GLU A 24 -16.58 -0.25 -4.25
N LYS A 25 -15.29 -0.56 -4.02
CA LYS A 25 -14.62 -1.67 -4.69
C LYS A 25 -15.28 -2.98 -4.30
N SER A 26 -15.47 -3.85 -5.28
CA SER A 26 -15.83 -5.24 -5.04
C SER A 26 -14.71 -5.99 -4.30
N PRO A 27 -15.01 -7.11 -3.62
CA PRO A 27 -13.98 -7.93 -2.97
C PRO A 27 -12.84 -8.36 -3.90
N GLU A 28 -13.15 -8.65 -5.18
CA GLU A 28 -12.16 -9.02 -6.19
C GLU A 28 -11.22 -7.85 -6.53
N GLU A 29 -11.77 -6.64 -6.64
CA GLU A 29 -10.98 -5.43 -6.86
C GLU A 29 -10.09 -5.09 -5.66
N ILE A 30 -10.58 -5.30 -4.44
CA ILE A 30 -9.79 -5.12 -3.20
C ILE A 30 -8.63 -6.12 -3.20
N ALA A 31 -8.89 -7.40 -3.43
CA ALA A 31 -7.87 -8.44 -3.46
C ALA A 31 -6.81 -8.18 -4.54
N ASN A 32 -7.24 -7.76 -5.74
CA ASN A 32 -6.33 -7.40 -6.82
C ASN A 32 -5.47 -6.17 -6.45
N ALA A 33 -6.06 -5.14 -5.84
CA ALA A 33 -5.33 -3.96 -5.39
C ALA A 33 -4.27 -4.31 -4.33
N LEU A 34 -4.64 -5.09 -3.30
CA LEU A 34 -3.72 -5.54 -2.26
C LEU A 34 -2.62 -6.44 -2.81
N THR A 35 -2.90 -7.25 -3.82
CA THR A 35 -1.90 -8.12 -4.47
C THR A 35 -0.89 -7.31 -5.31
N ARG A 36 -1.34 -6.22 -5.96
CA ARG A 36 -0.51 -5.40 -6.85
C ARG A 36 0.27 -4.31 -6.14
N ALA A 37 -0.26 -3.74 -5.07
CA ALA A 37 0.35 -2.63 -4.35
C ALA A 37 1.81 -2.89 -3.92
N PRO A 38 2.20 -4.08 -3.41
CA PRO A 38 3.60 -4.37 -3.08
C PRO A 38 4.57 -4.25 -4.26
N PHE A 39 4.14 -4.74 -5.44
CA PHE A 39 4.96 -4.68 -6.66
C PHE A 39 5.09 -3.24 -7.17
N GLU A 40 3.99 -2.49 -7.22
CA GLU A 40 4.07 -1.09 -7.65
C GLU A 40 4.89 -0.24 -6.69
N PHE A 41 4.77 -0.50 -5.39
CA PHE A 41 5.60 0.13 -4.38
C PHE A 41 7.08 -0.16 -4.59
N SER A 42 7.47 -1.42 -4.88
CA SER A 42 8.87 -1.74 -5.14
C SER A 42 9.43 -1.04 -6.39
N VAL A 43 8.59 -0.77 -7.39
CA VAL A 43 8.99 -0.02 -8.60
C VAL A 43 9.19 1.48 -8.32
N ARG A 44 8.57 2.02 -7.26
CA ARG A 44 8.71 3.44 -6.88
C ARG A 44 9.89 3.71 -5.97
N LEU A 45 10.43 2.68 -5.32
CA LEU A 45 11.66 2.81 -4.55
C LEU A 45 12.82 3.13 -5.50
N SER A 46 13.65 4.08 -5.09
CA SER A 46 14.87 4.45 -5.82
C SER A 46 15.97 3.40 -5.64
N ASP A 47 15.95 2.69 -4.51
CA ASP A 47 16.84 1.58 -4.21
C ASP A 47 16.47 0.32 -5.01
N ARG A 48 17.34 -0.04 -5.96
CA ARG A 48 17.17 -1.21 -6.83
C ARG A 48 17.32 -2.54 -6.11
N ASP A 49 18.01 -2.53 -4.96
CA ASP A 49 18.23 -3.73 -4.14
C ASP A 49 17.18 -3.83 -3.02
N ALA A 50 16.19 -2.92 -3.00
CA ALA A 50 15.11 -2.94 -2.03
C ALA A 50 14.30 -4.24 -2.14
N THR A 51 14.04 -4.85 -1.00
CA THR A 51 13.20 -6.05 -0.90
C THR A 51 11.86 -5.66 -0.31
N VAL A 52 10.79 -5.91 -1.05
CA VAL A 52 9.41 -5.71 -0.59
C VAL A 52 8.72 -7.07 -0.48
N ARG A 53 8.15 -7.37 0.69
CA ARG A 53 7.43 -8.61 0.96
C ARG A 53 6.07 -8.29 1.57
N SER A 54 5.05 -9.03 1.17
CA SER A 54 3.71 -8.96 1.77
C SER A 54 3.44 -10.21 2.60
N GLU A 55 2.97 -10.02 3.83
CA GLU A 55 2.45 -11.07 4.70
C GLU A 55 0.91 -10.99 4.70
N PRO A 56 0.19 -12.12 4.63
CA PRO A 56 -1.26 -12.13 4.73
C PRO A 56 -1.69 -11.72 6.13
N SER A 57 -2.77 -10.95 6.24
CA SER A 57 -3.41 -10.66 7.52
C SER A 57 -4.65 -11.53 7.74
N ALA A 58 -5.16 -11.55 8.98
CA ALA A 58 -6.39 -12.23 9.34
C ALA A 58 -7.63 -11.60 8.67
N ASN A 59 -7.55 -10.32 8.30
CA ASN A 59 -8.60 -9.61 7.56
C ASN A 59 -8.29 -9.63 6.05
N LEU A 60 -9.28 -10.03 5.24
CA LEU A 60 -9.15 -10.12 3.79
C LEU A 60 -8.96 -8.75 3.10
N ASN A 61 -9.28 -7.67 3.80
CA ASN A 61 -9.12 -6.31 3.30
C ASN A 61 -7.80 -5.66 3.71
N GLU A 62 -6.84 -6.44 4.22
CA GLU A 62 -5.54 -5.90 4.61
C GLU A 62 -4.39 -6.89 4.39
N ILE A 63 -3.19 -6.32 4.22
CA ILE A 63 -1.93 -7.04 4.17
C ILE A 63 -0.91 -6.30 5.02
N ILE A 64 0.15 -7.00 5.36
CA ILE A 64 1.29 -6.41 6.04
C ILE A 64 2.46 -6.34 5.07
N LEU A 65 2.97 -5.14 4.82
CA LEU A 65 4.10 -4.90 3.95
C LEU A 65 5.37 -4.76 4.79
N VAL A 66 6.40 -5.54 4.44
CA VAL A 66 7.73 -5.43 5.02
C VAL A 66 8.69 -5.00 3.93
N VAL A 67 9.39 -3.90 4.18
CA VAL A 67 10.27 -3.23 3.22
C VAL A 67 11.67 -3.17 3.81
N THR A 68 12.65 -3.73 3.12
CA THR A 68 14.06 -3.63 3.49
C THR A 68 14.80 -2.87 2.40
N THR A 69 15.38 -1.71 2.75
CA THR A 69 15.98 -0.79 1.78
C THR A 69 17.12 0.04 2.41
N ILE A 70 17.98 0.64 1.60
CA ILE A 70 18.94 1.67 2.05
C ILE A 70 18.31 3.07 2.15
N GLU A 71 17.10 3.27 1.65
CA GLU A 71 16.43 4.57 1.67
C GLU A 71 16.09 5.02 3.10
N SER A 72 15.99 6.34 3.24
CA SER A 72 15.45 6.97 4.44
C SER A 72 13.96 6.69 4.55
N GLU A 73 13.47 6.71 5.78
CA GLU A 73 12.06 6.53 6.09
C GLU A 73 11.16 7.49 5.31
N ASP A 74 11.51 8.77 5.26
CA ASP A 74 10.75 9.78 4.51
C ASP A 74 10.62 9.43 3.01
N GLY A 75 11.66 8.86 2.40
CA GLY A 75 11.63 8.44 0.99
C GLY A 75 10.68 7.26 0.78
N VAL A 76 10.73 6.29 1.68
CA VAL A 76 9.86 5.11 1.70
C VAL A 76 8.40 5.53 1.90
N ASP A 77 8.12 6.43 2.84
CA ASP A 77 6.77 6.92 3.14
C ASP A 77 6.18 7.70 1.97
N LEU A 78 6.96 8.56 1.31
CA LEU A 78 6.51 9.28 0.12
C LEU A 78 6.16 8.32 -1.03
N ALA A 79 7.00 7.32 -1.28
CA ALA A 79 6.73 6.30 -2.28
C ALA A 79 5.46 5.50 -1.93
N LEU A 80 5.27 5.16 -0.65
CA LEU A 80 4.14 4.39 -0.17
C LEU A 80 2.83 5.17 -0.36
N VAL A 81 2.78 6.42 0.10
CA VAL A 81 1.60 7.29 -0.06
C VAL A 81 1.20 7.43 -1.53
N ALA A 82 2.19 7.59 -2.42
CA ALA A 82 1.93 7.70 -3.84
C ALA A 82 1.33 6.39 -4.40
N THR A 83 1.86 5.21 -4.02
CA THR A 83 1.30 3.92 -4.43
C THR A 83 -0.12 3.71 -3.91
N LEU A 84 -0.35 3.97 -2.63
CA LEU A 84 -1.65 3.74 -1.99
C LEU A 84 -2.76 4.59 -2.61
N LYS A 85 -2.44 5.83 -2.99
CA LYS A 85 -3.38 6.75 -3.63
C LYS A 85 -3.90 6.20 -4.96
N ASP A 86 -3.04 5.62 -5.79
CA ASP A 86 -3.42 5.10 -7.10
C ASP A 86 -4.37 3.90 -6.99
N TRP A 87 -4.29 3.16 -5.89
CA TRP A 87 -5.14 2.01 -5.61
C TRP A 87 -6.34 2.33 -4.70
N ARG A 88 -6.46 3.56 -4.19
CA ARG A 88 -7.43 3.95 -3.15
C ARG A 88 -7.33 3.05 -1.91
N LEU A 89 -6.09 2.77 -1.49
CA LEU A 89 -5.77 2.03 -0.28
C LEU A 89 -5.28 3.00 0.80
N PHE A 90 -5.21 2.48 2.02
CA PHE A 90 -4.70 3.15 3.21
C PHE A 90 -3.49 2.40 3.75
N GLY A 91 -2.68 3.10 4.53
CA GLY A 91 -1.42 2.59 5.05
C GLY A 91 -1.12 3.17 6.42
N ASP A 92 -0.92 2.31 7.42
CA ASP A 92 -0.44 2.67 8.75
C ASP A 92 0.93 2.05 8.99
N ARG A 93 1.80 2.72 9.73
CA ARG A 93 3.07 2.13 10.18
C ARG A 93 2.85 1.27 11.42
N LEU A 94 3.61 0.17 11.51
CA LEU A 94 3.62 -0.76 12.65
C LEU A 94 4.91 -0.70 13.47
#